data_AF-A0A075KJ29-F1
#
_entry.id   AF-A0A075KJ29-F1
#
_cell.length_a   1.000
_cell.length_b   1.000
_cell.length_c   1.000
_cell.angle_alpha   90.00
_cell.angle_beta   90.00
_cell.angle_gamma   90.00
#
_symmetry.space_group_name_H-M   'P 1'
#
loop_
_entity.id
_entity.type
_entity.pdbx_description
1 polymer ?
#
loop_
_entity_poly.entity_id
_entity_poly.type
_entity_poly.pdbx_seq_one_letter_code
_entity_poly.pdbx_strand_id
1 'polypeptide(L)'
;MDGMICTNCNTWMTLQVKNCPNCNSSIYLEGENKNVIDRIDPNCLIYRYDGSDLLEPAVVIKQLKVNMKVATKLQEYSNPITVPKHKVYAFNPNVLSSIQGLRNERTATIMRYDQLIQSHWQQLKPYKTE
;
A
#
# COMPACT_ATOMS: atom_id res chain seq x y z
N MET A 1 -7.70 3.59 14.96
CA MET A 1 -7.64 5.05 15.09
C MET A 1 -8.17 5.62 13.79
N ASP A 2 -9.41 6.08 13.81
CA ASP A 2 -10.04 6.68 12.64
C ASP A 2 -9.59 8.15 12.55
N GLY A 3 -9.20 8.56 11.36
CA GLY A 3 -8.79 9.93 11.11
C GLY A 3 -8.92 10.27 9.64
N MET A 4 -8.66 11.54 9.35
CA MET A 4 -8.84 12.10 8.02
C MET A 4 -7.74 13.11 7.72
N ILE A 5 -7.56 13.38 6.43
CA ILE A 5 -6.61 14.37 5.94
C ILE A 5 -7.39 15.57 5.42
N CYS A 6 -6.98 16.79 5.79
CA CYS A 6 -7.50 18.00 5.15
C CYS A 6 -7.01 18.08 3.71
N THR A 7 -7.91 18.22 2.74
CA THR A 7 -7.55 18.32 1.31
C THR A 7 -6.73 19.56 0.98
N ASN A 8 -6.83 20.61 1.80
CA ASN A 8 -6.14 21.88 1.55
C ASN A 8 -4.65 21.84 1.94
N CYS A 9 -4.30 21.18 3.04
CA CYS A 9 -2.93 21.21 3.59
C CYS A 9 -2.33 19.83 3.89
N ASN A 10 -3.04 18.75 3.57
CA ASN A 10 -2.62 17.36 3.79
C ASN A 10 -2.30 17.01 5.26
N THR A 11 -2.81 17.78 6.21
CA THR A 11 -2.60 17.53 7.65
C THR A 11 -3.55 16.45 8.14
N TRP A 12 -3.00 15.46 8.85
CA TRP A 12 -3.76 14.43 9.57
C TRP A 12 -4.46 14.98 10.80
N MET A 13 -5.70 14.55 10.99
CA MET A 13 -6.54 14.94 12.11
C MET A 13 -7.52 13.83 12.50
N THR A 14 -8.06 13.94 13.71
CA THR A 14 -9.14 13.08 14.21
C THR A 14 -10.49 13.54 13.65
N LEU A 15 -11.48 12.65 13.63
CA LEU A 15 -12.81 12.92 13.05
C LEU A 15 -13.64 14.00 13.77
N GLN A 16 -13.19 14.51 14.93
CA GLN A 16 -13.97 15.41 15.79
C GLN A 16 -13.66 16.89 15.58
N VAL A 17 -12.75 17.23 14.66
CA VAL A 17 -12.25 18.59 14.51
C VAL A 17 -13.12 19.40 13.54
N LYS A 18 -13.62 20.57 13.97
CA LYS A 18 -14.41 21.50 13.14
C LYS A 18 -13.57 22.31 12.15
N ASN A 19 -12.32 22.62 12.48
CA ASN A 19 -11.40 23.42 11.68
C ASN A 19 -10.05 22.73 11.61
N CYS A 20 -9.40 22.69 10.43
CA CYS A 20 -8.07 22.12 10.31
C CYS A 20 -7.09 22.79 11.29
N PRO A 21 -6.36 22.06 12.13
CA PRO A 21 -5.46 22.64 13.13
C PRO A 21 -4.25 23.38 12.53
N ASN A 22 -3.96 23.16 11.24
CA ASN A 22 -2.82 23.75 10.55
C ASN A 22 -3.23 24.96 9.68
N CYS A 23 -4.24 24.81 8.82
CA CYS A 23 -4.67 25.89 7.91
C CYS A 23 -5.98 26.58 8.31
N ASN A 24 -6.57 26.21 9.44
CA ASN A 24 -7.81 26.76 10.01
C ASN A 24 -9.07 26.63 9.12
N SER A 25 -9.00 25.90 8.00
CA SER A 25 -10.15 25.69 7.11
C SER A 25 -11.27 24.93 7.81
N SER A 26 -12.52 25.39 7.67
CA SER A 26 -13.70 24.63 8.12
C SER A 26 -13.73 23.24 7.48
N ILE A 27 -14.08 22.23 8.26
CA ILE A 27 -14.11 20.84 7.82
C ILE A 27 -15.54 20.40 7.50
N TYR A 28 -15.72 19.85 6.31
CA TYR A 28 -16.96 19.24 5.85
C TYR A 28 -16.71 17.76 5.58
N LEU A 29 -17.35 16.89 6.37
CA LEU A 29 -17.18 15.43 6.28
C LEU A 29 -18.01 14.80 5.17
N GLU A 30 -19.13 15.43 4.81
CA GLU A 30 -20.14 14.90 3.90
C GLU A 30 -20.67 16.00 2.97
N GLY A 31 -21.39 15.57 1.93
CA GLY A 31 -21.95 16.45 0.90
C GLY A 31 -20.96 16.79 -0.21
N GLU A 32 -21.42 17.58 -1.18
CA GLU A 32 -20.62 17.96 -2.36
C GLU A 32 -19.39 18.80 -2.00
N ASN A 33 -19.44 19.50 -0.86
CA ASN A 33 -18.35 20.33 -0.36
C ASN A 33 -17.40 19.57 0.57
N LYS A 34 -17.46 18.22 0.60
CA LYS A 34 -16.54 17.41 1.40
C LYS A 34 -15.09 17.78 1.07
N ASN A 35 -14.33 18.16 2.10
CA ASN A 35 -12.96 18.64 1.96
C ASN A 35 -11.96 17.85 2.81
N VAL A 36 -12.26 16.57 2.99
CA VAL A 36 -11.42 15.62 3.71
C VAL A 36 -11.17 14.36 2.90
N ILE A 37 -10.00 13.77 3.09
CA ILE A 37 -9.62 12.46 2.57
C ILE A 37 -9.65 11.50 3.75
N ASP A 38 -10.67 10.64 3.75
CA ASP A 38 -10.94 9.61 4.76
C ASP A 38 -10.70 8.19 4.23
N ARG A 39 -10.43 8.06 2.92
CA ARG A 39 -10.07 6.82 2.24
C ARG A 39 -8.96 7.07 1.23
N ILE A 40 -8.15 6.05 1.01
CA ILE A 40 -7.18 6.05 -0.10
C ILE A 40 -7.92 5.70 -1.38
N ASP A 41 -7.77 6.55 -2.39
CA ASP A 41 -8.27 6.33 -3.75
C ASP A 41 -7.09 6.34 -4.73
N PRO A 42 -6.44 5.18 -4.94
CA PRO A 42 -5.19 5.10 -5.68
C PRO A 42 -5.31 5.59 -7.13
N ASN A 43 -4.38 6.45 -7.53
CA ASN A 43 -4.27 6.94 -8.91
C ASN A 43 -2.96 6.54 -9.60
N CYS A 44 -2.05 5.87 -8.86
CA CYS A 44 -0.83 5.31 -9.40
C CYS A 44 -0.47 3.97 -8.76
N LEU A 45 0.46 3.26 -9.40
CA LEU A 45 1.15 2.10 -8.85
C LEU A 45 2.62 2.46 -8.68
N ILE A 46 3.23 2.05 -7.57
CA ILE A 46 4.64 2.31 -7.28
C ILE A 46 5.44 1.01 -7.17
N TYR A 47 6.66 1.04 -7.71
CA TYR A 47 7.63 -0.03 -7.57
C TYR A 47 8.84 0.46 -6.78
N ARG A 48 8.81 0.31 -5.45
CA ARG A 48 9.83 0.94 -4.58
C ARG A 48 11.05 0.07 -4.27
N TYR A 49 10.92 -1.25 -4.37
CA TYR A 49 11.94 -2.20 -3.95
C TYR A 49 12.51 -2.95 -5.14
N ASP A 50 13.75 -2.63 -5.52
CA ASP A 50 14.43 -3.33 -6.61
C ASP A 50 14.59 -4.81 -6.25
N GLY A 51 14.25 -5.69 -7.19
CA GLY A 51 14.25 -7.14 -6.97
C GLY A 51 13.03 -7.67 -6.21
N SER A 52 12.12 -6.81 -5.78
CA SER A 52 10.81 -7.24 -5.26
C SER A 52 9.82 -7.47 -6.41
N ASP A 53 8.78 -8.24 -6.14
CA ASP A 53 7.57 -8.35 -6.97
C ASP A 53 6.40 -7.51 -6.42
N LEU A 54 6.69 -6.67 -5.42
CA LEU A 54 5.70 -5.86 -4.75
C LEU A 54 5.39 -4.61 -5.57
N LEU A 55 4.17 -4.58 -6.11
CA LEU A 55 3.56 -3.41 -6.72
C LEU A 55 2.50 -2.84 -5.77
N GLU A 56 2.60 -1.55 -5.44
CA GLU A 56 1.74 -0.94 -4.43
C GLU A 56 0.83 0.13 -5.02
N PRO A 57 -0.48 0.11 -4.70
CA PRO A 57 -1.37 1.22 -5.01
C PRO A 57 -1.01 2.46 -4.17
N ALA A 58 -0.98 3.62 -4.80
CA ALA A 58 -0.69 4.89 -4.14
C ALA A 58 -1.43 6.07 -4.77
N VAL A 59 -1.44 7.20 -4.05
CA VAL A 59 -1.93 8.49 -4.50
C VAL A 59 -0.75 9.42 -4.74
N VAL A 60 -0.67 10.03 -5.91
CA VAL A 60 0.27 11.12 -6.18
C VAL A 60 -0.18 12.38 -5.46
N ILE A 61 0.67 12.90 -4.57
CA ILE A 61 0.43 14.13 -3.80
C ILE A 61 1.12 15.32 -4.48
N LYS A 62 2.36 15.13 -4.96
CA LYS A 62 3.13 16.20 -5.62
C LYS A 62 4.13 15.64 -6.61
N GLN A 63 4.22 16.28 -7.77
CA GLN A 63 5.24 15.98 -8.77
C GLN A 63 6.46 16.90 -8.58
N LEU A 64 7.67 16.32 -8.48
CA LEU A 64 8.93 17.04 -8.45
C LEU A 64 9.64 16.91 -9.80
N LYS A 65 10.85 17.47 -9.97
CA LYS A 65 11.58 17.41 -11.26
C LYS A 65 11.87 15.95 -11.68
N VAL A 66 12.47 15.17 -10.78
CA VAL A 66 12.91 13.78 -11.03
C VAL A 66 12.12 12.73 -10.23
N ASN A 67 11.42 13.16 -9.18
CA ASN A 67 10.70 12.29 -8.25
C ASN A 67 9.22 12.65 -8.19
N MET A 68 8.43 11.80 -7.52
CA MET A 68 7.07 12.07 -7.08
C MET A 68 6.97 11.85 -5.57
N LYS A 69 6.14 12.65 -4.92
CA LYS A 69 5.69 12.47 -3.54
C LYS A 69 4.35 11.72 -3.59
N VAL A 70 4.28 10.57 -2.95
CA VAL A 70 3.14 9.66 -2.99
C VAL A 70 2.75 9.20 -1.59
N ALA A 71 1.50 8.80 -1.42
CA ALA A 71 1.01 8.15 -0.20
C ALA A 71 0.34 6.81 -0.54
N THR A 72 0.73 5.76 0.15
CA THR A 72 0.10 4.42 0.13
C THR A 72 -0.94 4.27 1.24
N LYS A 73 -0.89 5.14 2.26
CA LYS A 73 -1.76 5.15 3.44
C LYS A 73 -2.09 6.59 3.83
N LEU A 74 -3.20 6.80 4.54
CA LEU A 74 -3.65 8.14 4.92
C LEU A 74 -2.60 8.90 5.75
N GLN A 75 -1.91 8.22 6.67
CA GLN A 75 -0.89 8.82 7.53
C GLN A 75 0.30 9.39 6.74
N GLU A 76 0.56 8.89 5.53
CA GLU A 76 1.67 9.33 4.69
C GLU A 76 1.38 10.65 3.97
N TYR A 77 0.15 11.19 4.00
CA TYR A 77 -0.13 12.49 3.42
C TYR A 77 0.65 13.63 4.10
N SER A 78 0.83 13.54 5.42
CA SER A 78 1.63 14.50 6.20
C SER A 78 3.14 14.40 5.90
N ASN A 79 3.62 13.19 5.57
CA ASN A 79 5.02 12.94 5.21
C ASN A 79 5.11 11.95 4.03
N PRO A 80 4.92 12.41 2.78
CA PRO A 80 4.81 11.52 1.65
C PRO A 80 6.12 10.83 1.28
N ILE A 81 6.00 9.58 0.84
CA ILE A 81 7.10 8.78 0.31
C ILE A 81 7.62 9.45 -0.97
N THR A 82 8.95 9.45 -1.14
CA THR A 82 9.59 9.97 -2.35
C THR A 82 9.99 8.81 -3.24
N VAL A 83 9.46 8.77 -4.47
CA VAL A 83 9.70 7.71 -5.44
C VAL A 83 10.22 8.32 -6.74
N PRO A 84 11.26 7.74 -7.39
CA PRO A 84 11.69 8.16 -8.72
C PRO A 84 10.56 8.06 -9.74
N LYS A 85 10.43 9.05 -10.64
CA LYS A 85 9.31 9.09 -11.62
C LYS A 85 9.21 7.82 -12.47
N HIS A 86 10.33 7.23 -12.89
CA HIS A 86 10.35 6.03 -13.70
C HIS A 86 9.90 4.76 -12.95
N LYS A 87 9.67 4.85 -11.64
CA LYS A 87 9.13 3.79 -10.79
C LYS A 87 7.67 4.04 -10.38
N VAL A 88 7.03 5.06 -10.95
CA VAL A 88 5.62 5.39 -10.74
C VAL A 88 4.87 5.17 -12.06
N TYR A 89 3.85 4.32 -12.00
CA TYR A 89 3.06 3.89 -13.15
C TYR A 89 1.62 4.34 -12.99
N ALA A 90 0.90 4.48 -14.11
CA ALA A 90 -0.54 4.74 -14.07
C ALA A 90 -1.27 3.61 -13.32
N PHE A 91 -2.31 3.94 -12.57
CA PHE A 91 -3.08 2.93 -11.87
C PHE A 91 -3.77 1.99 -12.84
N ASN A 92 -3.52 0.69 -12.67
CA ASN A 92 -4.16 -0.37 -13.43
C ASN A 92 -4.60 -1.49 -12.46
N PRO A 93 -5.89 -1.56 -12.11
CA PRO A 93 -6.38 -2.55 -11.15
C PRO A 93 -6.26 -3.99 -11.66
N ASN A 94 -6.34 -4.21 -12.97
CA ASN A 94 -6.22 -5.55 -13.55
C ASN A 94 -4.80 -6.09 -13.37
N VAL A 95 -3.79 -5.28 -13.70
CA VAL A 95 -2.37 -5.67 -13.52
C VAL A 95 -2.04 -5.89 -12.05
N LEU A 96 -2.51 -5.01 -11.16
CA LEU A 96 -2.32 -5.17 -9.71
C LEU A 96 -2.92 -6.50 -9.22
N SER A 97 -4.17 -6.79 -9.60
CA SER A 97 -4.86 -8.02 -9.23
C SER A 97 -4.14 -9.26 -9.76
N SER A 98 -3.72 -9.26 -11.03
CA SER A 98 -2.97 -10.38 -11.62
C SER A 98 -1.66 -10.65 -10.87
N ILE A 99 -0.88 -9.61 -10.56
CA ILE A 99 0.38 -9.77 -9.81
C ILE A 99 0.10 -10.30 -8.40
N GLN A 100 -0.93 -9.79 -7.72
CA GLN A 100 -1.31 -10.28 -6.39
C GLN A 100 -1.77 -11.75 -6.44
N GLY A 101 -2.52 -12.15 -7.46
CA GLY A 101 -2.92 -13.54 -7.70
C GLY A 101 -1.71 -14.46 -7.83
N LEU A 102 -0.77 -14.13 -8.70
CA LEU A 102 0.46 -14.91 -8.90
C LEU A 102 1.29 -15.03 -7.60
N ARG A 103 1.35 -13.98 -6.78
CA ARG A 103 2.06 -14.01 -5.49
C ARG A 103 1.39 -14.93 -4.49
N ASN A 104 0.05 -14.91 -4.43
CA ASN A 104 -0.72 -15.80 -3.58
C ASN A 104 -0.56 -17.26 -4.02
N GLU A 105 -0.63 -17.52 -5.32
CA GLU A 105 -0.41 -18.86 -5.90
C GLU A 105 1.00 -19.38 -5.61
N ARG A 106 2.03 -18.54 -5.78
CA ARG A 106 3.41 -18.91 -5.46
C ARG A 106 3.55 -19.26 -3.99
N THR A 107 3.01 -18.45 -3.09
CA THR A 107 3.07 -18.67 -1.65
C THR A 107 2.38 -19.97 -1.26
N ALA A 108 1.17 -20.20 -1.76
CA ALA A 108 0.41 -21.43 -1.51
C ALA A 108 1.14 -22.66 -2.05
N THR A 109 1.75 -22.56 -3.23
CA THR A 109 2.51 -23.64 -3.85
C THR A 109 3.75 -24.01 -3.04
N ILE A 110 4.53 -23.00 -2.60
CA ILE A 110 5.71 -23.23 -1.73
C ILE A 110 5.29 -23.93 -0.44
N MET A 111 4.25 -23.41 0.25
CA MET A 111 3.76 -24.02 1.48
C MET A 111 3.30 -25.46 1.28
N ARG A 112 2.64 -25.75 0.15
CA ARG A 112 2.22 -27.11 -0.20
C ARG A 112 3.43 -28.03 -0.40
N TYR A 113 4.47 -27.58 -1.10
CA TYR A 113 5.68 -28.37 -1.28
C TYR A 113 6.41 -28.63 0.04
N ASP A 114 6.51 -27.62 0.91
CA ASP A 114 7.12 -27.77 2.24
C ASP A 114 6.39 -28.85 3.07
N GLN A 115 5.06 -28.85 3.04
CA GLN A 115 4.24 -29.87 3.71
C GLN A 115 4.46 -31.28 3.14
N LEU A 116 4.49 -31.41 1.81
CA LEU A 116 4.73 -32.70 1.16
C LEU A 116 6.11 -33.25 1.49
N ILE A 117 7.15 -32.42 1.40
CA ILE A 117 8.52 -32.77 1.76
C ILE A 117 8.56 -33.23 3.22
N GLN A 118 7.97 -32.48 4.14
CA GLN A 118 7.91 -32.86 5.55
C GLN A 118 7.20 -34.20 5.77
N SER A 119 6.10 -34.47 5.05
CA SER A 119 5.40 -35.75 5.14
C SER A 119 6.27 -36.93 4.70
N HIS A 120 7.12 -36.74 3.68
CA HIS A 120 8.05 -37.78 3.23
C HIS A 120 9.18 -38.02 4.22
N TRP A 121 9.73 -36.97 4.83
CA TRP A 121 10.75 -37.09 5.88
C TRP A 121 10.25 -37.94 7.06
N GLN A 122 8.99 -37.78 7.46
CA GLN A 122 8.38 -38.54 8.55
C GLN A 122 8.23 -40.04 8.26
N GLN A 123 8.28 -40.45 7.00
CA GLN A 123 8.18 -41.87 6.60
C GLN A 123 9.52 -42.60 6.67
N LEU A 124 10.64 -41.87 6.78
CA LEU A 124 11.97 -42.48 6.84
C LEU A 124 12.16 -43.19 8.19
N LYS A 125 12.65 -44.43 8.14
CA LYS A 125 13.03 -45.19 9.33
C LYS A 125 14.52 -44.99 9.61
N PRO A 126 14.95 -44.95 10.89
CA PRO A 126 16.37 -44.93 11.22
C PRO A 126 17.10 -46.12 10.61
N TYR A 127 18.28 -45.86 10.05
CA TYR A 127 19.17 -46.92 9.58
C TYR A 127 19.65 -47.75 10.78
N LYS A 128 19.57 -49.07 10.68
CA LYS A 128 20.13 -50.01 11.68
C LYS A 128 21.33 -50.71 11.05
N THR A 129 22.51 -50.51 11.62
CA THR A 129 23.71 -51.33 11.35
C THR A 129 23.64 -52.60 12.18
N GLU A 130 23.86 -53.76 11.53
CA GLU A 130 24.07 -55.06 12.19
C GLU A 130 25.40 -55.10 12.95
#